data_AF-A0A357CW31-F1
#
_entry.id   AF-A0A357CW31-F1
#
_cell.length_a   1.000
_cell.length_b   1.000
_cell.length_c   1.000
_cell.angle_alpha   90.00
_cell.angle_beta   90.00
_cell.angle_gamma   90.00
#
_symmetry.space_group_name_H-M   'P 1'
#
loop_
_entity.id
_entity.type
_entity.pdbx_description
1 polymer ?
#
loop_
_entity_poly.entity_id
_entity_poly.type
_entity_poly.pdbx_seq_one_letter_code
_entity_poly.pdbx_strand_id
1 'polypeptide(L)'
;GKRTSLWLQDFYIDYGDIEYIRKGLRLLGNKGATGTQASFLRLFDGDAGMVIELENMIAEYFGFSSVFDVSGQTYTRKEDMRIQSVLSGVAQSAYKFCQDLRLLQSFGELEEPFGKNQVGSSAMAYKRNPIRSERVCSIARFVLANSANADMTASVQWLERSLDDSANRRISLAEGFLAVDSILNLLIDITSGITVYPKVVEKRLLEHLPFIATENILMEAVKKGGDRQMLHERIRTYSIDTELAKKQGEEISLIDKIKSDPDFGLCEEELVAILNPRDFIGMAPLQTERFIKERILPILKDYDGKYSDSIIRV
;
A
#
# COMPACT_ATOMS: atom_id res chain seq x y z
N GLY A 1 11.56 -8.60 1.82
CA GLY A 1 11.99 -8.02 0.54
C GLY A 1 10.85 -8.01 -0.46
N LYS A 2 10.72 -9.03 -1.32
CA LYS A 2 9.76 -8.95 -2.44
C LYS A 2 8.31 -8.66 -2.07
N ARG A 3 7.80 -9.22 -0.97
CA ARG A 3 6.45 -8.91 -0.45
C ARG A 3 6.33 -7.44 -0.05
N THR A 4 7.32 -6.90 0.66
CA THR A 4 7.31 -5.50 1.09
C THR A 4 7.39 -4.53 -0.09
N SER A 5 8.03 -4.93 -1.19
CA SER A 5 8.01 -4.16 -2.45
C SER A 5 6.64 -4.05 -3.09
N LEU A 6 5.69 -4.97 -2.82
CA LEU A 6 4.30 -4.83 -3.29
C LEU A 6 3.62 -3.66 -2.58
N TRP A 7 3.78 -3.56 -1.26
CA TRP A 7 3.24 -2.45 -0.49
C TRP A 7 3.89 -1.12 -0.89
N LEU A 8 5.21 -1.13 -1.09
CA LEU A 8 5.95 0.05 -1.50
C LEU A 8 5.60 0.50 -2.94
N GLN A 9 5.19 -0.42 -3.81
CA GLN A 9 4.71 -0.10 -5.15
C GLN A 9 3.40 0.72 -5.10
N ASP A 10 2.49 0.39 -4.19
CA ASP A 10 1.24 1.14 -4.00
C ASP A 10 1.56 2.57 -3.50
N PHE A 11 2.42 2.70 -2.47
CA PHE A 11 2.85 4.03 -1.99
C PHE A 11 3.66 4.84 -3.02
N TYR A 12 4.38 4.18 -3.93
CA TYR A 12 5.05 4.84 -5.04
C TYR A 12 4.05 5.45 -6.02
N ILE A 13 2.93 4.76 -6.28
CA ILE A 13 1.84 5.30 -7.10
C ILE A 13 1.18 6.48 -6.39
N ASP A 14 0.86 6.32 -5.09
CA ASP A 14 0.27 7.38 -4.28
C ASP A 14 1.13 8.65 -4.27
N TYR A 15 2.45 8.49 -4.13
CA TYR A 15 3.40 9.61 -4.21
C TYR A 15 3.31 10.35 -5.55
N GLY A 16 3.25 9.61 -6.66
CA GLY A 16 3.10 10.17 -8.00
C GLY A 16 1.81 10.98 -8.14
N ASP A 17 0.70 10.45 -7.62
CA ASP A 17 -0.60 11.12 -7.66
C ASP A 17 -0.62 12.38 -6.77
N ILE A 18 -0.02 12.33 -5.58
CA ILE A 18 0.15 13.50 -4.70
C ILE A 18 0.93 14.59 -5.42
N GLU A 19 2.09 14.27 -6.00
CA GLU A 19 2.91 15.25 -6.70
C GLU A 19 2.20 15.83 -7.93
N TYR A 20 1.44 14.99 -8.65
CA TYR A 20 0.66 15.44 -9.79
C TYR A 20 -0.44 16.44 -9.38
N ILE A 21 -1.22 16.13 -8.35
CA ILE A 21 -2.24 17.05 -7.83
C ILE A 21 -1.57 18.31 -7.29
N ARG A 22 -0.56 18.18 -6.43
CA ARG A 22 0.13 19.31 -5.78
C ARG A 22 0.71 20.31 -6.78
N LYS A 23 1.37 19.82 -7.84
CA LYS A 23 1.93 20.69 -8.90
C LYS A 23 0.84 21.31 -9.78
N GLY A 24 -0.31 20.67 -9.89
CA GLY A 24 -1.45 21.14 -10.68
C GLY A 24 -2.43 22.03 -9.93
N LEU A 25 -2.24 22.29 -8.64
CA LEU A 25 -3.13 23.14 -7.86
C LEU A 25 -3.08 24.58 -8.38
N ARG A 26 -4.27 25.17 -8.50
CA ARG A 26 -4.48 26.53 -9.01
C ARG A 26 -5.20 27.37 -7.97
N LEU A 27 -4.85 28.65 -7.92
CA LEU A 27 -5.59 29.62 -7.11
C LEU A 27 -6.88 30.02 -7.84
N LEU A 28 -7.97 30.30 -7.11
CA LEU A 28 -9.17 30.87 -7.72
C LEU A 28 -8.89 32.19 -8.45
N GLY A 29 -8.08 33.06 -7.82
CA GLY A 29 -7.86 34.43 -8.29
C GLY A 29 -8.98 35.39 -7.87
N ASN A 30 -9.04 36.55 -8.51
CA ASN A 30 -9.94 37.66 -8.17
C ASN A 30 -11.18 37.68 -9.06
N LYS A 31 -11.94 36.58 -9.10
CA LYS A 31 -12.98 36.32 -10.10
C LYS A 31 -14.32 37.05 -9.89
N GLY A 32 -14.55 37.65 -8.72
CA GLY A 32 -15.80 38.36 -8.39
C GLY A 32 -16.98 37.42 -8.10
N ALA A 33 -18.19 37.98 -7.96
CA ALA A 33 -19.34 37.26 -7.41
C ALA A 33 -19.84 36.08 -8.25
N THR A 34 -19.67 36.15 -9.57
CA THR A 34 -20.13 35.13 -10.54
C THR A 34 -19.05 34.75 -11.55
N GLY A 35 -17.77 35.08 -11.28
CA GLY A 35 -16.65 34.70 -12.13
C GLY A 35 -16.26 35.68 -13.23
N THR A 36 -17.00 36.79 -13.39
CA THR A 36 -16.86 37.72 -14.52
C THR A 36 -15.92 38.90 -14.27
N GLN A 37 -15.40 39.04 -13.05
CA GLN A 37 -14.52 40.16 -12.65
C GLN A 37 -15.12 41.57 -12.83
N ALA A 38 -16.44 41.70 -13.02
CA ALA A 38 -17.10 42.96 -13.37
C ALA A 38 -16.85 44.10 -12.36
N SER A 39 -16.77 43.79 -11.07
CA SER A 39 -16.46 44.78 -10.03
C SER A 39 -15.02 45.30 -10.13
N PHE A 40 -14.07 44.43 -10.47
CA PHE A 40 -12.66 44.80 -10.65
C PHE A 40 -12.46 45.57 -11.95
N LEU A 41 -13.13 45.18 -13.03
CA LEU A 41 -13.10 45.93 -14.28
C LEU A 41 -13.63 47.35 -14.10
N ARG A 42 -14.70 47.51 -13.32
CA ARG A 42 -15.22 48.85 -12.96
C ARG A 42 -14.23 49.64 -12.10
N LEU A 43 -13.56 48.98 -11.15
CA LEU A 43 -12.58 49.63 -10.26
C LEU A 43 -11.40 50.23 -11.04
N PHE A 44 -11.04 49.62 -12.17
CA PHE A 44 -9.99 50.08 -13.07
C PHE A 44 -10.53 50.80 -14.31
N ASP A 45 -11.71 51.41 -14.23
CA ASP A 45 -12.30 52.22 -15.30
C ASP A 45 -12.38 51.52 -16.68
N GLY A 46 -12.55 50.19 -16.69
CA GLY A 46 -12.62 49.38 -17.90
C GLY A 46 -11.28 48.82 -18.39
N ASP A 47 -10.17 49.04 -17.68
CA ASP A 47 -8.86 48.50 -18.03
C ASP A 47 -8.76 47.00 -17.66
N ALA A 48 -8.96 46.15 -18.67
CA ALA A 48 -8.82 44.70 -18.52
C ALA A 48 -7.37 44.26 -18.26
N GLY A 49 -6.37 45.03 -18.71
CA GLY A 49 -4.96 44.73 -18.46
C GLY A 49 -4.64 44.80 -16.98
N MET A 50 -5.10 45.84 -16.30
CA MET A 50 -4.94 46.00 -14.84
C MET A 50 -5.65 44.89 -14.05
N VAL A 51 -6.82 44.42 -14.50
CA VAL A 51 -7.53 43.30 -13.85
C VAL A 51 -6.72 42.00 -13.92
N ILE A 52 -6.15 41.70 -15.09
CA ILE A 52 -5.31 40.51 -15.31
C ILE A 52 -4.01 40.62 -14.51
N GLU A 53 -3.37 41.80 -14.52
CA GLU A 53 -2.15 42.05 -13.75
C GLU A 53 -2.40 41.85 -12.24
N LEU A 54 -3.49 42.42 -11.70
CA LEU A 54 -3.89 42.21 -10.30
C LEU A 54 -4.06 40.72 -9.96
N GLU A 55 -4.68 39.95 -10.86
CA GLU A 55 -4.87 38.51 -10.65
C GLU A 55 -3.53 37.76 -10.56
N ASN A 56 -2.60 38.07 -11.49
CA ASN A 56 -1.27 37.47 -11.50
C ASN A 56 -0.47 37.85 -10.26
N MET A 57 -0.53 39.11 -9.83
CA MET A 57 0.12 39.56 -8.59
C MET A 57 -0.41 38.81 -7.37
N ILE A 58 -1.73 38.56 -7.30
CA ILE A 58 -2.33 37.78 -6.21
C ILE A 58 -1.83 36.33 -6.24
N ALA A 59 -1.77 35.70 -7.42
CA ALA A 59 -1.27 34.33 -7.56
C ALA A 59 0.19 34.22 -7.12
N GLU A 60 1.04 35.13 -7.57
CA GLU A 60 2.45 35.20 -7.19
C GLU A 60 2.62 35.40 -5.69
N TYR A 61 1.84 36.31 -5.09
CA TYR A 61 1.86 36.56 -3.65
C TYR A 61 1.55 35.31 -2.82
N PHE A 62 0.60 34.47 -3.26
CA PHE A 62 0.27 33.20 -2.59
C PHE A 62 1.15 32.02 -3.03
N GLY A 63 2.15 32.24 -3.89
CA GLY A 63 3.06 31.21 -4.37
C GLY A 63 2.43 30.21 -5.34
N PHE A 64 1.36 30.59 -6.04
CA PHE A 64 0.74 29.78 -7.09
C PHE A 64 1.32 30.15 -8.45
N SER A 65 1.66 29.13 -9.25
CA SER A 65 2.13 29.33 -10.63
C SER A 65 1.02 29.73 -11.60
N SER A 66 -0.24 29.52 -11.23
CA SER A 66 -1.39 29.80 -12.09
C SER A 66 -2.71 29.92 -11.30
N VAL A 67 -3.68 30.56 -11.96
CA VAL A 67 -5.06 30.68 -11.51
C VAL A 67 -6.00 29.82 -12.35
N PHE A 68 -7.25 29.68 -11.94
CA PHE A 68 -8.29 29.13 -12.80
C PHE A 68 -8.59 30.09 -13.96
N ASP A 69 -8.60 29.57 -15.19
CA ASP A 69 -8.92 30.36 -16.39
C ASP A 69 -10.39 30.82 -16.39
N VAL A 70 -11.29 29.95 -15.92
CA VAL A 70 -12.74 30.20 -15.83
C VAL A 70 -13.26 29.63 -14.51
N SER A 71 -14.13 30.41 -13.85
CA SER A 71 -14.83 29.98 -12.64
C SER A 71 -16.24 30.59 -12.60
N GLY A 72 -17.09 30.05 -11.74
CA GLY A 72 -18.26 30.78 -11.22
C GLY A 72 -17.83 31.64 -10.02
N GLN A 73 -18.60 31.61 -8.95
CA GLN A 73 -18.24 32.29 -7.70
C GLN A 73 -17.02 31.67 -7.00
N THR A 74 -16.82 30.36 -7.18
CA THR A 74 -15.76 29.59 -6.51
C THR A 74 -14.93 28.83 -7.51
N TYR A 75 -13.76 28.34 -7.07
CA TYR A 75 -13.07 27.30 -7.81
C TYR A 75 -13.97 26.06 -7.92
N THR A 76 -13.82 25.28 -8.98
CA THR A 76 -14.64 24.08 -9.18
C THR A 76 -14.45 23.07 -8.04
N ARG A 77 -15.55 22.59 -7.46
CA ARG A 77 -15.51 21.57 -6.40
C ARG A 77 -14.99 20.21 -6.90
N LYS A 78 -14.82 20.05 -8.21
CA LYS A 78 -14.05 18.93 -8.78
C LYS A 78 -12.61 18.89 -8.28
N GLU A 79 -12.01 20.02 -7.91
CA GLU A 79 -10.65 20.05 -7.34
C GLU A 79 -10.61 19.41 -5.95
N ASP A 80 -11.64 19.65 -5.11
CA ASP A 80 -11.79 19.01 -3.81
C ASP A 80 -11.92 17.48 -3.95
N MET A 81 -12.67 17.03 -4.96
CA MET A 81 -12.82 15.62 -5.30
C MET A 81 -11.47 14.99 -5.67
N ARG A 82 -10.69 15.63 -6.55
CA ARG A 82 -9.35 15.13 -6.93
C ARG A 82 -8.43 14.99 -5.72
N ILE A 83 -8.43 15.96 -4.82
CA ILE A 83 -7.63 15.92 -3.59
C ILE A 83 -8.07 14.75 -2.71
N GLN A 84 -9.37 14.62 -2.44
CA GLN A 84 -9.90 13.54 -1.61
C GLN A 84 -9.70 12.15 -2.21
N SER A 85 -9.74 12.01 -3.54
CA SER A 85 -9.43 10.75 -4.21
C SER A 85 -7.99 10.31 -3.97
N VAL A 86 -7.03 11.23 -3.99
CA VAL A 86 -5.62 10.90 -3.70
C VAL A 86 -5.43 10.53 -2.23
N LEU A 87 -6.06 11.24 -1.30
CA LEU A 87 -6.06 10.88 0.12
C LEU A 87 -6.67 9.47 0.35
N SER A 88 -7.73 9.16 -0.39
CA SER A 88 -8.37 7.84 -0.40
C SER A 88 -7.43 6.75 -0.95
N GLY A 89 -6.63 7.05 -1.98
CA GLY A 89 -5.59 6.15 -2.50
C GLY A 89 -4.56 5.76 -1.43
N VAL A 90 -3.98 6.76 -0.76
CA VAL A 90 -3.03 6.54 0.36
C VAL A 90 -3.64 5.66 1.45
N ALA A 91 -4.91 5.92 1.80
CA ALA A 91 -5.62 5.13 2.80
C ALA A 91 -5.83 3.67 2.36
N GLN A 92 -6.09 3.39 1.08
CA GLN A 92 -6.21 2.03 0.56
C GLN A 92 -4.89 1.27 0.66
N SER A 93 -3.79 1.89 0.24
CA SER A 93 -2.43 1.34 0.34
C SER A 93 -2.07 1.03 1.80
N ALA A 94 -2.35 1.96 2.71
CA ALA A 94 -2.15 1.78 4.14
C ALA A 94 -3.01 0.65 4.73
N TYR A 95 -4.29 0.57 4.35
CA TYR A 95 -5.17 -0.49 4.81
C TYR A 95 -4.65 -1.86 4.36
N LYS A 96 -4.28 -2.00 3.08
CA LYS A 96 -3.78 -3.25 2.51
C LYS A 96 -2.47 -3.68 3.16
N PHE A 97 -1.53 -2.76 3.36
CA PHE A 97 -0.28 -3.01 4.09
C PHE A 97 -0.56 -3.54 5.51
N CYS A 98 -1.38 -2.82 6.30
CA CYS A 98 -1.67 -3.19 7.68
C CYS A 98 -2.51 -4.47 7.78
N GLN A 99 -3.39 -4.74 6.82
CA GLN A 99 -4.14 -5.99 6.75
C GLN A 99 -3.22 -7.19 6.54
N ASP A 100 -2.26 -7.09 5.63
CA ASP A 100 -1.25 -8.13 5.43
C ASP A 100 -0.39 -8.30 6.69
N LEU A 101 0.05 -7.21 7.33
CA LEU A 101 0.84 -7.26 8.55
C LEU A 101 0.11 -7.97 9.69
N ARG A 102 -1.20 -7.70 9.86
CA ARG A 102 -2.05 -8.38 10.84
C ARG A 102 -2.14 -9.89 10.59
N LEU A 103 -2.22 -10.32 9.32
CA LEU A 103 -2.19 -11.73 8.95
C LEU A 103 -0.82 -12.35 9.22
N LEU A 104 0.26 -11.67 8.88
CA LEU A 104 1.62 -12.16 9.11
C LEU A 104 1.96 -12.26 10.60
N GLN A 105 1.36 -11.40 11.41
CA GLN A 105 1.45 -11.48 12.87
C GLN A 105 0.61 -12.62 13.45
N SER A 106 -0.56 -12.93 12.89
CA SER A 106 -1.31 -14.13 13.30
C SER A 106 -0.56 -15.43 12.95
N PHE A 107 0.33 -15.37 11.96
CA PHE A 107 1.23 -16.44 11.57
C PHE A 107 2.51 -16.52 12.39
N GLY A 108 2.82 -15.50 13.19
CA GLY A 108 4.07 -15.36 13.93
C GLY A 108 5.30 -15.08 13.05
N GLU A 109 5.11 -14.72 11.78
CA GLU A 109 6.21 -14.46 10.84
C GLU A 109 6.80 -13.05 11.01
N LEU A 110 5.94 -12.09 11.37
CA LEU A 110 6.24 -10.66 11.49
C LEU A 110 5.45 -10.06 12.66
N GLU A 111 6.02 -9.10 13.37
CA GLU A 111 5.32 -8.32 14.40
C GLU A 111 5.50 -6.82 14.17
N GLU A 112 4.46 -6.04 14.43
CA GLU A 112 4.60 -4.59 14.61
C GLU A 112 5.40 -4.26 15.89
N PRO A 113 6.00 -3.05 16.00
CA PRO A 113 6.81 -2.69 17.17
C PRO A 113 6.02 -2.83 18.46
N PHE A 114 6.61 -3.41 19.50
CA PHE A 114 5.97 -3.57 20.81
C PHE A 114 6.69 -2.74 21.87
N GLY A 115 5.98 -1.79 22.49
CA GLY A 115 6.56 -0.92 23.51
C GLY A 115 6.98 -1.69 24.76
N LYS A 116 8.09 -1.32 25.40
CA LYS A 116 8.60 -1.99 26.62
C LYS A 116 7.56 -2.06 27.76
N ASN A 117 6.73 -1.03 27.87
CA ASN A 117 5.66 -0.92 28.88
C ASN A 117 4.26 -1.15 28.30
N GLN A 118 4.15 -1.59 27.05
CA GLN A 118 2.87 -1.79 26.39
C GLN A 118 2.22 -3.06 26.92
N VAL A 119 1.00 -2.94 27.43
CA VAL A 119 0.19 -4.10 27.85
C VAL A 119 -0.57 -4.61 26.64
N GLY A 120 -0.21 -5.80 26.14
CA GLY A 120 -0.85 -6.41 24.97
C GLY A 120 -2.24 -6.98 25.27
N SER A 121 -2.40 -7.60 26.45
CA SER A 121 -3.66 -8.09 27.00
C SER A 121 -3.57 -8.05 28.52
N SER A 122 -4.67 -7.69 29.20
CA SER A 122 -4.74 -7.61 30.66
C SER A 122 -4.49 -8.95 31.38
N ALA A 123 -4.66 -10.08 30.69
CA ALA A 123 -4.54 -11.43 31.28
C ALA A 123 -3.53 -12.34 30.56
N MET A 124 -3.16 -12.06 29.31
CA MET A 124 -2.28 -12.92 28.51
C MET A 124 -0.98 -12.20 28.14
N ALA A 125 0.04 -12.32 28.99
CA ALA A 125 1.31 -11.60 28.85
C ALA A 125 2.06 -11.91 27.52
N TYR A 126 1.86 -13.09 26.94
CA TYR A 126 2.46 -13.46 25.65
C TYR A 126 1.68 -12.92 24.43
N LYS A 127 0.44 -12.46 24.61
CA LYS A 127 -0.43 -12.05 23.50
C LYS A 127 -0.11 -10.61 23.08
N ARG A 128 0.58 -10.47 21.95
CA ARG A 128 0.89 -9.19 21.30
C ARG A 128 -0.08 -8.94 20.15
N ASN A 129 -1.01 -8.00 20.34
CA ASN A 129 -1.96 -7.62 19.31
C ASN A 129 -1.38 -6.51 18.40
N PRO A 130 -1.67 -6.53 17.08
CA PRO A 130 -1.23 -5.52 16.14
C PRO A 130 -2.07 -4.23 16.22
N ILE A 131 -2.08 -3.58 17.39
CA ILE A 131 -3.01 -2.49 17.70
C ILE A 131 -2.83 -1.25 16.82
N ARG A 132 -1.60 -0.98 16.35
CA ARG A 132 -1.33 0.17 15.47
C ARG A 132 -1.82 -0.12 14.06
N SER A 133 -1.54 -1.33 13.58
CA SER A 133 -2.02 -1.78 12.28
C SER A 133 -3.55 -1.81 12.23
N GLU A 134 -4.21 -2.24 13.31
CA GLU A 134 -5.67 -2.18 13.45
C GLU A 134 -6.19 -0.74 13.43
N ARG A 135 -5.50 0.19 14.12
CA ARG A 135 -5.84 1.62 14.11
C ARG A 135 -5.71 2.21 12.70
N VAL A 136 -4.63 1.90 11.97
CA VAL A 136 -4.45 2.32 10.57
C VAL A 136 -5.61 1.81 9.72
N CYS A 137 -5.93 0.51 9.78
CA CYS A 137 -7.08 -0.04 9.05
C CYS A 137 -8.41 0.65 9.42
N SER A 138 -8.59 1.03 10.68
CA SER A 138 -9.80 1.73 11.14
C SER A 138 -9.91 3.13 10.55
N ILE A 139 -8.84 3.93 10.62
CA ILE A 139 -8.83 5.31 10.11
C ILE A 139 -8.88 5.31 8.58
N ALA A 140 -8.22 4.36 7.92
CA ALA A 140 -8.24 4.25 6.47
C ALA A 140 -9.65 4.02 5.91
N ARG A 141 -10.48 3.18 6.57
CA ARG A 141 -11.89 3.02 6.19
C ARG A 141 -12.70 4.30 6.34
N PHE A 142 -12.38 5.12 7.35
CA PHE A 142 -13.00 6.42 7.51
C PHE A 142 -12.62 7.35 6.34
N VAL A 143 -11.35 7.42 5.94
CA VAL A 143 -10.92 8.22 4.77
C VAL A 143 -11.65 7.79 3.49
N LEU A 144 -11.76 6.47 3.27
CA LEU A 144 -12.49 5.91 2.13
C LEU A 144 -13.96 6.36 2.08
N ALA A 145 -14.65 6.32 3.22
CA ALA A 145 -16.03 6.79 3.30
C ALA A 145 -16.11 8.31 3.13
N ASN A 146 -15.18 9.05 3.74
CA ASN A 146 -15.14 10.49 3.71
C ASN A 146 -14.91 11.04 2.28
N SER A 147 -14.10 10.38 1.45
CA SER A 147 -13.77 10.86 0.11
C SER A 147 -15.00 11.00 -0.80
N ALA A 148 -16.02 10.17 -0.60
CA ALA A 148 -17.28 10.23 -1.35
C ALA A 148 -18.04 11.56 -1.15
N ASN A 149 -17.81 12.27 -0.04
CA ASN A 149 -18.42 13.59 0.19
C ASN A 149 -18.07 14.59 -0.91
N ALA A 150 -16.82 14.57 -1.39
CA ALA A 150 -16.37 15.51 -2.41
C ALA A 150 -16.95 15.19 -3.79
N ASP A 151 -17.12 13.90 -4.12
CA ASP A 151 -17.84 13.47 -5.33
C ASP A 151 -19.27 13.99 -5.34
N MET A 152 -20.00 13.72 -4.24
CA MET A 152 -21.40 14.14 -4.08
C MET A 152 -21.52 15.65 -4.14
N THR A 153 -20.71 16.38 -3.38
CA THR A 153 -20.72 17.85 -3.33
C THR A 153 -20.44 18.47 -4.70
N ALA A 154 -19.46 17.94 -5.45
CA ALA A 154 -19.13 18.46 -6.76
C ALA A 154 -20.23 18.23 -7.79
N SER A 155 -20.94 17.09 -7.69
CA SER A 155 -21.97 16.70 -8.67
C SER A 155 -23.25 17.53 -8.62
N VAL A 156 -23.55 18.14 -7.46
CA VAL A 156 -24.83 18.83 -7.20
C VAL A 156 -24.71 20.34 -7.13
N GLN A 157 -23.54 20.92 -7.46
CA GLN A 157 -23.39 22.37 -7.54
C GLN A 157 -24.30 22.96 -8.63
N TRP A 158 -25.18 23.88 -8.24
CA TRP A 158 -26.08 24.54 -9.18
C TRP A 158 -25.43 25.79 -9.79
N LEU A 159 -25.35 25.81 -11.12
CA LEU A 159 -24.89 26.96 -11.92
C LEU A 159 -23.53 27.50 -11.41
N GLU A 160 -23.41 28.80 -11.13
CA GLU A 160 -22.15 29.42 -10.70
C GLU A 160 -21.73 29.08 -9.26
N ARG A 161 -22.68 28.67 -8.39
CA ARG A 161 -22.48 28.08 -7.05
C ARG A 161 -23.82 27.85 -6.31
N SER A 162 -23.91 26.76 -5.54
CA SER A 162 -24.84 26.61 -4.42
C SER A 162 -24.10 26.45 -3.08
N LEU A 163 -24.65 27.00 -1.98
CA LEU A 163 -23.94 27.15 -0.69
C LEU A 163 -23.92 25.88 0.18
N ASP A 164 -24.63 24.84 -0.23
CA ASP A 164 -24.64 23.52 0.42
C ASP A 164 -23.23 22.88 0.49
N ASP A 165 -22.30 23.35 -0.34
CA ASP A 165 -20.88 23.00 -0.28
C ASP A 165 -20.19 23.39 1.03
N SER A 166 -20.60 24.50 1.64
CA SER A 166 -19.85 25.16 2.71
C SER A 166 -19.75 24.32 3.97
N ALA A 167 -20.87 23.76 4.44
CA ALA A 167 -20.89 22.99 5.68
C ALA A 167 -20.15 21.65 5.53
N ASN A 168 -20.38 20.94 4.42
CA ASN A 168 -19.73 19.66 4.15
C ASN A 168 -18.20 19.82 4.08
N ARG A 169 -17.70 20.78 3.30
CA ARG A 169 -16.27 21.00 3.06
C ARG A 169 -15.49 21.37 4.32
N ARG A 170 -16.13 22.02 5.30
CA ARG A 170 -15.50 22.34 6.60
C ARG A 170 -15.12 21.09 7.39
N ILE A 171 -15.85 20.00 7.17
CA ILE A 171 -15.66 18.73 7.85
C ILE A 171 -14.80 17.84 6.96
N SER A 172 -15.29 17.50 5.77
CA SER A 172 -14.72 16.46 4.92
C SER A 172 -13.28 16.75 4.47
N LEU A 173 -12.96 18.02 4.16
CA LEU A 173 -11.60 18.39 3.76
C LEU A 173 -10.61 18.24 4.93
N ALA A 174 -10.90 18.88 6.06
CA ALA A 174 -10.00 18.88 7.20
C ALA A 174 -9.82 17.47 7.78
N GLU A 175 -10.91 16.71 7.96
CA GLU A 175 -10.85 15.36 8.50
C GLU A 175 -10.11 14.40 7.56
N GLY A 176 -10.24 14.56 6.23
CA GLY A 176 -9.49 13.77 5.26
C GLY A 176 -7.98 13.93 5.41
N PHE A 177 -7.49 15.18 5.48
CA PHE A 177 -6.06 15.45 5.67
C PHE A 177 -5.55 14.96 7.03
N LEU A 178 -6.26 15.25 8.12
CA LEU A 178 -5.87 14.84 9.48
C LEU A 178 -5.84 13.32 9.63
N ALA A 179 -6.79 12.62 9.02
CA ALA A 179 -6.86 11.17 9.06
C ALA A 179 -5.69 10.53 8.29
N VAL A 180 -5.37 11.03 7.10
CA VAL A 180 -4.21 10.53 6.33
C VAL A 180 -2.89 10.86 7.01
N ASP A 181 -2.74 12.04 7.60
CA ASP A 181 -1.55 12.40 8.39
C ASP A 181 -1.36 11.43 9.58
N SER A 182 -2.44 11.14 10.31
CA SER A 182 -2.42 10.15 11.41
C SER A 182 -2.04 8.75 10.93
N ILE A 183 -2.55 8.33 9.77
CA ILE A 183 -2.17 7.05 9.12
C ILE A 183 -0.68 7.04 8.82
N LEU A 184 -0.15 8.08 8.17
CA LEU A 184 1.26 8.13 7.77
C LEU A 184 2.19 8.13 8.99
N ASN A 185 1.86 8.88 10.04
CA ASN A 185 2.61 8.87 11.30
C ASN A 185 2.62 7.47 11.95
N LEU A 186 1.49 6.76 11.96
CA LEU A 186 1.43 5.38 12.44
C LEU A 186 2.25 4.43 11.57
N LEU A 187 2.23 4.60 10.24
CA LEU A 187 3.03 3.79 9.33
C LEU A 187 4.53 4.01 9.54
N ILE A 188 4.97 5.25 9.77
CA ILE A 188 6.36 5.54 10.11
C ILE A 188 6.78 4.79 11.38
N ASP A 189 5.97 4.85 12.44
CA ASP A 189 6.24 4.14 13.70
C ASP A 189 6.28 2.62 13.49
N ILE A 190 5.29 2.05 12.78
CA ILE A 190 5.23 0.62 12.47
C ILE A 190 6.46 0.20 11.68
N THR A 191 6.73 0.85 10.55
CA THR A 191 7.80 0.46 9.62
C THR A 191 9.20 0.64 10.19
N SER A 192 9.38 1.55 11.15
CA SER A 192 10.66 1.76 11.85
C SER A 192 11.03 0.64 12.82
N GLY A 193 10.08 -0.22 13.21
CA GLY A 193 10.32 -1.25 14.24
C GLY A 193 9.68 -2.60 13.97
N ILE A 194 9.41 -2.94 12.70
CA ILE A 194 8.93 -4.27 12.33
C ILE A 194 9.97 -5.32 12.74
N THR A 195 9.52 -6.37 13.43
CA THR A 195 10.35 -7.53 13.77
C THR A 195 9.99 -8.70 12.87
N VAL A 196 10.98 -9.35 12.27
CA VAL A 196 10.82 -10.58 11.47
C VAL A 196 11.27 -11.77 12.31
N TYR A 197 10.59 -12.91 12.20
CA TYR A 197 10.98 -14.17 12.86
C TYR A 197 11.38 -15.23 11.83
N PRO A 198 12.64 -15.25 11.34
CA PRO A 198 13.06 -16.12 10.25
C PRO A 198 12.84 -17.61 10.52
N LYS A 199 12.96 -18.07 11.78
CA LYS A 199 12.76 -19.47 12.14
C LYS A 199 11.30 -19.91 12.05
N VAL A 200 10.35 -19.00 12.29
CA VAL A 200 8.92 -19.29 12.09
C VAL A 200 8.60 -19.34 10.60
N VAL A 201 9.16 -18.42 9.82
CA VAL A 201 9.03 -18.41 8.35
C VAL A 201 9.60 -19.71 7.75
N GLU A 202 10.82 -20.10 8.17
CA GLU A 202 11.49 -21.32 7.72
C GLU A 202 10.66 -22.57 8.06
N LYS A 203 10.17 -22.68 9.30
CA LYS A 203 9.32 -23.79 9.72
C LYS A 203 8.07 -23.93 8.85
N ARG A 204 7.30 -22.86 8.69
CA ARG A 204 6.07 -22.85 7.88
C ARG A 204 6.34 -23.16 6.41
N LEU A 205 7.46 -22.65 5.88
CA LEU A 205 7.87 -22.94 4.52
C LEU A 205 8.15 -24.43 4.34
N LEU A 206 8.94 -25.03 5.23
CA LEU A 206 9.29 -26.45 5.17
C LEU A 206 8.07 -27.38 5.33
N GLU A 207 7.03 -26.96 6.07
CA GLU A 207 5.78 -27.71 6.19
C GLU A 207 5.04 -27.88 4.84
N HIS A 208 5.19 -26.90 3.94
CA HIS A 208 4.51 -26.85 2.64
C HIS A 208 5.42 -27.12 1.45
N LEU A 209 6.74 -26.93 1.58
CA LEU A 209 7.71 -27.08 0.50
C LEU A 209 7.65 -28.43 -0.22
N PRO A 210 7.46 -29.58 0.46
CA PRO A 210 7.27 -30.88 -0.19
C PRO A 210 6.17 -30.88 -1.25
N PHE A 211 5.05 -30.19 -0.99
CA PHE A 211 3.92 -30.11 -1.91
C PHE A 211 4.21 -29.16 -3.08
N ILE A 212 4.92 -28.07 -2.82
CA ILE A 212 5.34 -27.09 -3.82
C ILE A 212 6.37 -27.70 -4.78
N ALA A 213 7.27 -28.54 -4.27
CA ALA A 213 8.35 -29.16 -5.02
C ALA A 213 7.94 -30.40 -5.84
N THR A 214 6.65 -30.74 -5.87
CA THR A 214 6.16 -31.97 -6.53
C THR A 214 6.53 -32.07 -8.01
N GLU A 215 6.46 -30.97 -8.76
CA GLU A 215 6.90 -30.96 -10.17
C GLU A 215 8.41 -31.19 -10.29
N ASN A 216 9.23 -30.58 -9.43
CA ASN A 216 10.68 -30.78 -9.43
C ASN A 216 11.04 -32.24 -9.12
N ILE A 217 10.37 -32.85 -8.14
CA ILE A 217 10.53 -34.27 -7.78
C ILE A 217 10.14 -35.16 -8.96
N LEU A 218 9.00 -34.89 -9.61
CA LEU A 218 8.56 -35.63 -10.79
C LEU A 218 9.61 -35.58 -11.90
N MET A 219 10.13 -34.38 -12.19
CA MET A 219 11.11 -34.19 -13.25
C MET A 219 12.43 -34.94 -13.00
N GLU A 220 12.91 -34.98 -11.75
CA GLU A 220 14.11 -35.76 -11.42
C GLU A 220 13.88 -37.28 -11.48
N ALA A 221 12.72 -37.76 -11.00
CA ALA A 221 12.37 -39.18 -11.10
C ALA A 221 12.23 -39.65 -12.57
N VAL A 222 11.66 -38.82 -13.44
CA VAL A 222 11.56 -39.12 -14.89
C VAL A 222 12.94 -39.18 -15.56
N LYS A 223 13.88 -38.30 -15.20
CA LYS A 223 15.25 -38.35 -15.71
C LYS A 223 15.96 -39.67 -15.38
N LYS A 224 15.53 -40.35 -14.31
CA LYS A 224 16.03 -41.67 -13.91
C LYS A 224 15.31 -42.85 -14.57
N GLY A 225 14.42 -42.58 -15.54
CA GLY A 225 13.73 -43.60 -16.31
C GLY A 225 12.34 -43.97 -15.78
N GLY A 226 11.81 -43.24 -14.79
CA GLY A 226 10.44 -43.43 -14.32
C GLY A 226 9.39 -42.98 -15.33
N ASP A 227 8.25 -43.68 -15.39
CA ASP A 227 7.12 -43.28 -16.22
C ASP A 227 6.43 -42.04 -15.65
N ARG A 228 6.43 -40.95 -16.43
CA ARG A 228 5.90 -39.65 -15.97
C ARG A 228 4.44 -39.72 -15.55
N GLN A 229 3.60 -40.44 -16.28
CA GLN A 229 2.16 -40.44 -16.05
C GLN A 229 1.82 -41.25 -14.79
N MET A 230 2.48 -42.40 -14.61
CA MET A 230 2.41 -43.21 -13.41
C MET A 230 2.90 -42.43 -12.18
N LEU A 231 4.08 -41.81 -12.25
CA LEU A 231 4.67 -41.06 -11.14
C LEU A 231 3.84 -39.83 -10.77
N HIS A 232 3.30 -39.10 -11.75
CA HIS A 232 2.41 -37.98 -11.49
C HIS A 232 1.17 -38.41 -10.70
N GLU A 233 0.52 -39.52 -11.09
CA GLU A 233 -0.65 -40.01 -10.37
C GLU A 233 -0.29 -40.47 -8.95
N ARG A 234 0.88 -41.09 -8.75
CA ARG A 234 1.36 -41.45 -7.41
C ARG A 234 1.62 -40.24 -6.53
N ILE A 235 2.33 -39.23 -7.04
CA ILE A 235 2.55 -37.95 -6.32
C ILE A 235 1.20 -37.35 -5.92
N ARG A 236 0.22 -37.35 -6.83
CA ARG A 236 -1.12 -36.83 -6.55
C ARG A 236 -1.79 -37.58 -5.41
N THR A 237 -1.82 -38.91 -5.44
CA THR A 237 -2.40 -39.74 -4.37
C THR A 237 -1.68 -39.47 -3.05
N TYR A 238 -0.35 -39.54 -3.03
CA TYR A 238 0.44 -39.32 -1.81
C TYR A 238 0.25 -37.91 -1.24
N SER A 239 0.13 -36.90 -2.11
CA SER A 239 -0.11 -35.51 -1.70
C SER A 239 -1.49 -35.35 -1.05
N ILE A 240 -2.55 -35.88 -1.67
CA ILE A 240 -3.92 -35.82 -1.14
C ILE A 240 -4.01 -36.54 0.20
N ASP A 241 -3.49 -37.77 0.28
CA ASP A 241 -3.54 -38.56 1.50
C ASP A 241 -2.78 -37.89 2.64
N THR A 242 -1.61 -37.33 2.36
CA THR A 242 -0.79 -36.63 3.36
C THR A 242 -1.47 -35.35 3.85
N GLU A 243 -2.07 -34.57 2.94
CA GLU A 243 -2.79 -33.35 3.30
C GLU A 243 -4.05 -33.64 4.15
N LEU A 244 -4.80 -34.70 3.81
CA LEU A 244 -5.96 -35.13 4.59
C LEU A 244 -5.55 -35.61 5.99
N ALA A 245 -4.50 -36.43 6.08
CA ALA A 245 -3.97 -36.92 7.36
C ALA A 245 -3.46 -35.76 8.25
N LYS A 246 -2.71 -34.81 7.68
CA LYS A 246 -2.27 -33.60 8.40
C LYS A 246 -3.44 -32.79 8.96
N LYS A 247 -4.55 -32.69 8.22
CA LYS A 247 -5.77 -32.02 8.71
C LYS A 247 -6.45 -32.74 9.88
N GLN A 248 -6.20 -34.04 10.04
CA GLN A 248 -6.64 -34.82 11.20
C GLN A 248 -5.62 -34.82 12.35
N GLY A 249 -4.51 -34.10 12.22
CA GLY A 249 -3.46 -34.01 13.24
C GLY A 249 -2.43 -35.15 13.17
N GLU A 250 -2.41 -35.92 12.09
CA GLU A 250 -1.42 -36.98 11.90
C GLU A 250 -0.07 -36.41 11.40
N GLU A 251 1.03 -36.91 11.96
CA GLU A 251 2.39 -36.55 11.54
C GLU A 251 2.84 -37.43 10.37
N ILE A 252 2.35 -37.11 9.16
CA ILE A 252 2.73 -37.80 7.92
C ILE A 252 3.56 -36.87 7.02
N SER A 253 4.63 -37.42 6.46
CA SER A 253 5.52 -36.75 5.50
C SER A 253 5.26 -37.24 4.08
N LEU A 254 5.05 -36.31 3.16
CA LEU A 254 4.98 -36.60 1.72
C LEU A 254 6.32 -37.14 1.20
N ILE A 255 7.43 -36.60 1.73
CA ILE A 255 8.78 -36.98 1.32
C ILE A 255 9.08 -38.42 1.71
N ASP A 256 8.64 -38.86 2.90
CA ASP A 256 8.87 -40.24 3.35
C ASP A 256 8.10 -41.25 2.48
N LYS A 257 6.88 -40.89 2.04
CA LYS A 257 6.09 -41.71 1.10
C LYS A 257 6.79 -41.83 -0.25
N ILE A 258 7.28 -40.71 -0.80
CA ILE A 258 7.99 -40.68 -2.09
C ILE A 258 9.31 -41.45 -2.01
N LYS A 259 10.08 -41.28 -0.93
CA LYS A 259 11.35 -41.98 -0.70
C LYS A 259 11.17 -43.50 -0.59
N SER A 260 10.08 -43.93 0.05
CA SER A 260 9.80 -45.35 0.26
C SER A 260 9.27 -46.05 -1.00
N ASP A 261 8.93 -45.28 -2.03
CA ASP A 261 8.41 -45.79 -3.28
C ASP A 261 9.57 -46.02 -4.29
N PRO A 262 9.89 -47.30 -4.60
CA PRO A 262 11.03 -47.62 -5.46
C PRO A 262 10.86 -47.10 -6.90
N ASP A 263 9.64 -46.80 -7.35
CA ASP A 263 9.40 -46.33 -8.71
C ASP A 263 9.90 -44.89 -8.94
N PHE A 264 10.09 -44.10 -7.87
CA PHE A 264 10.70 -42.77 -7.96
C PHE A 264 12.22 -42.82 -8.15
N GLY A 265 12.89 -43.85 -7.63
CA GLY A 265 14.35 -44.02 -7.77
C GLY A 265 15.20 -42.89 -7.18
N LEU A 266 14.67 -42.09 -6.26
CA LEU A 266 15.36 -40.96 -5.63
C LEU A 266 15.89 -41.32 -4.25
N CYS A 267 17.14 -40.96 -3.95
CA CYS A 267 17.71 -41.11 -2.61
C CYS A 267 17.44 -39.88 -1.73
N GLU A 268 17.78 -39.99 -0.43
CA GLU A 268 17.57 -38.91 0.55
C GLU A 268 18.31 -37.64 0.14
N GLU A 269 19.58 -37.77 -0.26
CA GLU A 269 20.42 -36.64 -0.63
C GLU A 269 19.85 -35.85 -1.80
N GLU A 270 19.24 -36.55 -2.77
CA GLU A 270 18.60 -35.93 -3.93
C GLU A 270 17.30 -35.21 -3.55
N LEU A 271 16.48 -35.83 -2.70
CA LEU A 271 15.26 -35.20 -2.20
C LEU A 271 15.59 -33.93 -1.40
N VAL A 272 16.60 -33.98 -0.52
CA VAL A 272 17.07 -32.81 0.22
C VAL A 272 17.57 -31.70 -0.72
N ALA A 273 18.30 -32.06 -1.78
CA ALA A 273 18.77 -31.09 -2.77
C ALA A 273 17.61 -30.41 -3.52
N ILE A 274 16.55 -31.17 -3.88
CA ILE A 274 15.35 -30.64 -4.53
C ILE A 274 14.57 -29.70 -3.60
N LEU A 275 14.57 -29.96 -2.30
CA LEU A 275 13.83 -29.21 -1.28
C LEU A 275 14.59 -27.99 -0.75
N ASN A 276 15.46 -27.38 -1.55
CA ASN A 276 16.14 -26.15 -1.19
C ASN A 276 15.24 -24.92 -1.48
N PRO A 277 14.78 -24.17 -0.47
CA PRO A 277 13.86 -23.05 -0.67
C PRO A 277 14.40 -21.94 -1.59
N ARG A 278 15.72 -21.79 -1.68
CA ARG A 278 16.36 -20.76 -2.51
C ARG A 278 16.14 -20.97 -4.00
N ASP A 279 15.81 -22.17 -4.41
CA ASP A 279 15.58 -22.48 -5.83
C ASP A 279 14.15 -22.12 -6.26
N PHE A 280 13.26 -21.80 -5.31
CA PHE A 280 11.84 -21.47 -5.54
C PHE A 280 11.51 -19.98 -5.51
N ILE A 281 12.51 -19.10 -5.29
CA ILE A 281 12.27 -17.65 -5.18
C ILE A 281 12.45 -16.88 -6.48
N GLY A 282 12.95 -17.53 -7.54
CA GLY A 282 13.13 -16.94 -8.87
C GLY A 282 13.78 -15.56 -8.84
N MET A 283 13.15 -14.59 -9.51
CA MET A 283 13.67 -13.22 -9.64
C MET A 283 13.37 -12.32 -8.44
N ALA A 284 12.85 -12.85 -7.33
CA ALA A 284 12.41 -12.04 -6.19
C ALA A 284 13.50 -11.11 -5.63
N PRO A 285 14.78 -11.53 -5.46
CA PRO A 285 15.84 -10.63 -4.99
C PRO A 285 16.11 -9.50 -5.99
N LEU A 286 16.35 -9.84 -7.26
CA LEU A 286 16.71 -8.84 -8.28
C LEU A 286 15.56 -7.84 -8.54
N GLN A 287 14.30 -8.31 -8.57
CA GLN A 287 13.14 -7.43 -8.70
C GLN A 287 13.06 -6.42 -7.54
N THR A 288 13.34 -6.88 -6.32
CA THR A 288 13.32 -6.04 -5.12
C THR A 288 14.41 -4.96 -5.20
N GLU A 289 15.65 -5.37 -5.50
CA GLU A 289 16.80 -4.47 -5.57
C GLU A 289 16.65 -3.42 -6.68
N ARG A 290 16.24 -3.85 -7.87
CA ARG A 290 16.01 -2.94 -9.00
C ARG A 290 14.92 -1.92 -8.68
N PHE A 291 13.80 -2.35 -8.12
CA PHE A 291 12.71 -1.43 -7.75
C PHE A 291 13.17 -0.37 -6.75
N ILE A 292 13.87 -0.79 -5.67
CA ILE A 292 14.39 0.14 -4.67
C ILE A 292 15.38 1.12 -5.31
N LYS A 293 16.35 0.63 -6.07
CA LYS A 293 17.43 1.44 -6.65
C LYS A 293 16.94 2.39 -7.73
N GLU A 294 16.08 1.92 -8.63
CA GLU A 294 15.67 2.66 -9.83
C GLU A 294 14.47 3.59 -9.56
N ARG A 295 13.63 3.31 -8.55
CA ARG A 295 12.38 4.07 -8.31
C ARG A 295 12.34 4.78 -6.96
N ILE A 296 12.77 4.11 -5.89
CA ILE A 296 12.56 4.62 -4.53
C ILE A 296 13.71 5.53 -4.08
N LEU A 297 14.96 5.10 -4.22
CA LEU A 297 16.12 5.91 -3.80
C LEU A 297 16.20 7.28 -4.49
N PRO A 298 15.87 7.44 -5.80
CA PRO A 298 15.84 8.76 -6.42
C PRO A 298 14.85 9.72 -5.76
N ILE A 299 13.63 9.25 -5.43
CA ILE A 299 12.63 10.05 -4.72
C ILE A 299 13.16 10.44 -3.34
N LEU A 300 13.66 9.47 -2.56
CA LEU A 300 14.10 9.73 -1.20
C LEU A 300 15.27 10.73 -1.14
N LYS A 301 16.19 10.68 -2.11
CA LYS A 301 17.29 11.65 -2.22
C LYS A 301 16.81 13.09 -2.42
N ASP A 302 15.69 13.29 -3.12
CA ASP A 302 15.12 14.63 -3.31
C ASP A 302 14.58 15.23 -2.00
N TYR A 303 14.36 14.42 -0.96
CA TYR A 303 13.84 14.85 0.34
C TYR A 303 14.86 14.78 1.47
N ASP A 304 16.07 14.28 1.21
CA ASP A 304 17.14 14.22 2.20
C ASP A 304 17.49 15.64 2.70
N GLY A 305 17.47 15.84 4.02
CA GLY A 305 17.74 17.12 4.66
C GLY A 305 16.78 18.28 4.34
N LYS A 306 15.69 18.06 3.57
CA LYS A 306 14.78 19.16 3.15
C LYS A 306 13.86 19.66 4.27
N TYR A 307 13.52 18.82 5.23
CA TYR A 307 12.68 19.20 6.37
C TYR A 307 13.51 19.10 7.65
N SER A 308 13.46 20.13 8.49
CA SER A 308 14.24 20.21 9.74
C SER A 308 13.97 19.05 10.71
N ASP A 309 12.76 18.48 10.62
CA ASP A 309 12.30 17.32 11.39
C ASP A 309 12.22 16.04 10.56
N SER A 310 12.89 16.00 9.39
CA SER A 310 12.84 14.84 8.50
C SER A 310 13.37 13.58 9.20
N ILE A 311 12.49 12.59 9.35
CA ILE A 311 12.85 11.23 9.79
C ILE A 311 13.58 10.50 8.66
N ILE A 312 13.46 10.97 7.41
CA ILE A 312 14.14 10.45 6.23
C ILE A 312 15.62 10.85 6.32
N ARG A 313 16.49 9.86 6.55
CA ARG A 313 17.96 9.92 6.42
C ARG A 313 18.37 8.91 5.36
N VAL A 314 18.82 9.38 4.19
CA VAL A 314 19.03 8.53 3.00
C VAL A 314 20.50 8.45 2.65
#